data_AF-A2DB16-F1
#
_entry.id   AF-A2DB16-F1
#
_cell.length_a   1.000
_cell.length_b   1.000
_cell.length_c   1.000
_cell.angle_alpha   90.00
_cell.angle_beta   90.00
_cell.angle_gamma   90.00
#
_symmetry.space_group_name_H-M   'P 1'
#
loop_
_entity.id
_entity.type
_entity.pdbx_description
1 polymer ?
#
loop_
_entity_poly.entity_id
_entity_poly.type
_entity_poly.pdbx_seq_one_letter_code
_entity_poly.pdbx_strand_id
1 'polypeptide(L)'
;MEEDKIISFLDLKLAKPIIRALNENNFTNPTKVQAETIPKILSGQDICATAITGSGKSMAFLIPIVQKLLTFRGLPGPKALIMSPTRELAQQLKAVCDMLAAHCAITSTLVIGGVSDEEQRELLTPAPDIIIGTPGRFIDSIFNAKVLKLEHLQFFVLDEADRLLGKGFESQLNTIVSQLPEKHQTLLFTATLNDQVAKLATKIQKKSSEKISINPYMELNPNITQMFIKTKKEERRLPYLVALCRNMCKDKTLVFFPTKALAHHVFLLFKNLGIASAELHADLSQTARNEAIEQFRESKVQYLLASDLAARGIDIPDIEYVINFTIPNELERYIHRTGRTGRAGKKGTAISMYVTPEEKRVMKKMQKNSPGEVQFMTIPDNLRDQALESVKQYEEQIEEEKRKEEEEKEKRAEIAAEKRMKAMLDIEEEVPQKMPGEDAFKRHKKNRK
;
A
#
# COMPACT_ATOMS: atom_id res chain seq x y z
N MET A 1 26.70 1.19 -34.45
CA MET A 1 26.30 2.50 -33.92
C MET A 1 26.23 2.31 -32.42
N GLU A 2 27.17 2.89 -31.68
CA GLU A 2 27.14 2.90 -30.21
C GLU A 2 25.86 3.61 -29.77
N GLU A 3 25.01 2.92 -29.01
CA GLU A 3 23.90 3.58 -28.32
C GLU A 3 24.49 4.54 -27.30
N ASP A 4 24.33 5.85 -27.51
CA ASP A 4 24.67 6.88 -26.53
C ASP A 4 23.96 6.57 -25.22
N LYS A 5 24.69 5.97 -24.29
CA LYS A 5 24.17 5.59 -22.98
C LYS A 5 23.86 6.88 -22.24
N ILE A 6 22.57 7.15 -21.97
CA ILE A 6 22.13 8.28 -21.15
C ILE A 6 22.69 8.07 -19.74
N ILE A 7 23.58 8.96 -19.30
CA ILE A 7 24.24 8.87 -17.99
C ILE A 7 23.65 9.91 -17.03
N SER A 8 23.15 11.04 -17.54
CA SER A 8 22.65 12.17 -16.76
C SER A 8 21.35 12.78 -17.32
N PHE A 9 20.65 13.59 -16.53
CA PHE A 9 19.48 14.34 -17.00
C PHE A 9 19.83 15.40 -18.06
N LEU A 10 21.09 15.85 -18.10
CA LEU A 10 21.56 16.82 -19.10
C LEU A 10 21.54 16.23 -20.51
N ASP A 11 21.81 14.92 -20.64
CA ASP A 11 21.83 14.20 -21.92
C ASP A 11 20.43 14.13 -22.56
N LEU A 12 19.37 14.27 -21.74
CA LEU A 12 17.98 14.30 -22.17
C LEU A 12 17.54 15.64 -22.79
N LYS A 13 18.43 16.65 -22.83
CA LYS A 13 18.18 17.98 -23.42
C LYS A 13 16.92 18.66 -22.87
N LEU A 14 16.69 18.51 -21.56
CA LEU A 14 15.55 19.13 -20.86
C LEU A 14 15.75 20.64 -20.69
N ALA A 15 14.65 21.36 -20.53
CA ALA A 15 14.65 22.79 -20.31
C ALA A 15 15.30 23.15 -18.96
N LYS A 16 15.99 24.29 -18.93
CA LYS A 16 16.71 24.78 -17.73
C LYS A 16 15.85 24.81 -16.45
N PRO A 17 14.57 25.22 -16.48
CA PRO A 17 13.72 25.19 -15.28
C PRO A 17 13.53 23.79 -14.68
N ILE A 18 13.39 22.76 -15.53
CA ILE A 18 13.21 21.37 -15.08
C ILE A 18 14.52 20.84 -14.48
N ILE A 19 15.65 21.09 -15.15
CA ILE A 19 16.97 20.72 -14.62
C ILE A 19 17.23 21.39 -13.26
N ARG A 20 16.84 22.66 -13.10
CA ARG A 20 16.96 23.37 -11.83
C ARG A 20 16.13 22.69 -10.72
N ALA A 21 14.86 22.37 -10.99
CA ALA A 21 14.00 21.67 -10.03
C ALA A 21 14.59 20.30 -9.62
N LEU A 22 15.11 19.54 -10.59
CA LEU A 22 15.76 18.24 -10.32
C LEU A 22 16.99 18.40 -9.42
N ASN A 23 17.87 19.36 -9.72
CA ASN A 23 19.08 19.61 -8.94
C ASN A 23 18.79 20.07 -7.51
N GLU A 24 17.82 20.98 -7.31
CA GLU A 24 17.40 21.45 -5.98
C GLU A 24 16.84 20.31 -5.11
N ASN A 25 16.34 19.24 -5.74
CA ASN A 25 15.83 18.04 -5.06
C ASN A 25 16.83 16.86 -5.10
N ASN A 26 18.10 17.11 -5.42
CA ASN A 26 19.18 16.13 -5.46
C ASN A 26 18.97 14.96 -6.46
N PHE A 27 18.18 15.17 -7.51
CA PHE A 27 18.04 14.21 -8.62
C PHE A 27 19.11 14.47 -9.69
N THR A 28 20.21 13.74 -9.62
CA THR A 28 21.38 13.95 -10.51
C THR A 28 21.35 13.08 -11.77
N ASN A 29 20.93 11.82 -11.64
CA ASN A 29 20.93 10.84 -12.74
C ASN A 29 19.55 10.20 -12.92
N PRO A 30 19.13 9.95 -14.17
CA PRO A 30 17.86 9.28 -14.44
C PRO A 30 17.92 7.82 -14.01
N THR A 31 16.84 7.31 -13.43
CA THR A 31 16.68 5.88 -13.20
C THR A 31 16.54 5.13 -14.53
N LYS A 32 16.68 3.80 -14.52
CA LYS A 32 16.59 3.01 -15.75
C LYS A 32 15.25 3.19 -16.48
N VAL A 33 14.13 3.20 -15.74
CA VAL A 33 12.81 3.47 -16.34
C VAL A 33 12.74 4.88 -16.92
N GLN A 34 13.36 5.88 -16.29
CA GLN A 34 13.39 7.26 -16.79
C GLN A 34 14.23 7.37 -18.07
N ALA A 35 15.44 6.80 -18.08
CA ALA A 35 16.33 6.82 -19.23
C ALA A 35 15.71 6.14 -20.46
N GLU A 36 15.00 5.01 -20.26
CA GLU A 36 14.36 4.28 -21.36
C GLU A 36 13.05 4.91 -21.85
N THR A 37 12.29 5.56 -20.97
CA THR A 37 10.95 6.08 -21.33
C THR A 37 10.96 7.56 -21.72
N ILE A 38 11.73 8.43 -21.06
CA ILE A 38 11.68 9.89 -21.28
C ILE A 38 11.94 10.25 -22.76
N PRO A 39 13.00 9.77 -23.43
CA PRO A 39 13.25 10.11 -24.83
C PRO A 39 12.11 9.69 -25.77
N LYS A 40 11.50 8.54 -25.51
CA LYS A 40 10.41 7.98 -26.30
C LYS A 40 9.09 8.72 -26.08
N ILE A 41 8.85 9.17 -24.85
CA ILE A 41 7.70 10.04 -24.57
C ILE A 41 7.90 11.39 -25.27
N LEU A 42 9.11 11.96 -25.23
CA LEU A 42 9.44 13.20 -25.93
C LEU A 42 9.33 13.09 -27.46
N SER A 43 9.52 11.90 -28.04
CA SER A 43 9.29 11.67 -29.47
C SER A 43 7.82 11.45 -29.85
N GLY A 44 6.91 11.41 -28.86
CA GLY A 44 5.46 11.31 -29.07
C GLY A 44 4.92 9.87 -29.13
N GLN A 45 5.72 8.88 -28.74
CA GLN A 45 5.28 7.48 -28.71
C GLN A 45 4.40 7.17 -27.48
N ASP A 46 3.34 6.40 -27.68
CA ASP A 46 2.59 5.81 -26.57
C ASP A 46 3.49 4.78 -25.86
N ILE A 47 3.47 4.75 -24.53
CA ILE A 47 4.34 3.90 -23.71
C ILE A 47 3.53 2.99 -22.80
N CYS A 48 3.84 1.70 -22.78
CA CYS A 48 3.43 0.77 -21.73
C CYS A 48 4.68 0.32 -20.97
N ALA A 49 4.92 0.94 -19.81
CA ALA A 49 6.10 0.69 -19.00
C ALA A 49 5.75 -0.17 -17.77
N THR A 50 6.46 -1.29 -17.62
CA THR A 50 6.42 -2.14 -16.43
C THR A 50 7.69 -1.91 -15.62
N ALA A 51 7.54 -1.40 -14.40
CA ALA A 51 8.64 -1.19 -13.46
C ALA A 51 8.11 -1.20 -12.03
N ILE A 52 8.91 -1.59 -11.04
CA ILE A 52 8.44 -1.69 -9.65
C ILE A 52 8.12 -0.31 -9.05
N THR A 53 7.28 -0.27 -8.01
CA THR A 53 7.10 0.94 -7.20
C THR A 53 8.43 1.40 -6.59
N GLY A 54 8.71 2.70 -6.66
CA GLY A 54 9.98 3.29 -6.21
C GLY A 54 11.06 3.43 -7.29
N SER A 55 10.88 2.82 -8.48
CA SER A 55 11.81 2.94 -9.61
C SER A 55 11.84 4.33 -10.28
N GLY A 56 11.02 5.28 -9.83
CA GLY A 56 10.94 6.63 -10.39
C GLY A 56 9.95 6.80 -11.55
N LYS A 57 8.96 5.90 -11.70
CA LYS A 57 7.88 5.95 -12.72
C LYS A 57 7.19 7.30 -12.82
N SER A 58 6.85 7.92 -11.68
CA SER A 58 6.16 9.20 -11.64
C SER A 58 6.92 10.30 -12.39
N MET A 59 8.23 10.44 -12.12
CA MET A 59 9.07 11.39 -12.86
C MET A 59 9.29 10.97 -14.32
N ALA A 60 9.26 9.67 -14.61
CA ALA A 60 9.47 9.14 -15.96
C ALA A 60 8.41 9.64 -16.95
N PHE A 61 7.15 9.82 -16.53
CA PHE A 61 6.13 10.47 -17.35
C PHE A 61 5.94 11.96 -17.07
N LEU A 62 6.14 12.45 -15.83
CA LEU A 62 5.95 13.87 -15.53
C LEU A 62 6.99 14.77 -16.19
N ILE A 63 8.27 14.38 -16.19
CA ILE A 63 9.36 15.15 -16.82
C ILE A 63 9.04 15.47 -18.30
N PRO A 64 8.74 14.48 -19.15
CA PRO A 64 8.45 14.75 -20.56
C PRO A 64 7.12 15.49 -20.77
N ILE A 65 6.11 15.29 -19.91
CA ILE A 65 4.86 16.07 -19.95
C ILE A 65 5.16 17.55 -19.68
N VAL A 66 5.80 17.87 -18.55
CA VAL A 66 6.16 19.25 -18.18
C VAL A 66 7.02 19.88 -19.28
N GLN A 67 8.03 19.15 -19.79
CA GLN A 67 8.88 19.59 -20.90
C GLN A 67 8.08 19.96 -22.16
N LYS A 68 7.08 19.16 -22.54
CA LYS A 68 6.25 19.42 -23.72
C LYS A 68 5.32 20.61 -23.51
N LEU A 69 4.73 20.71 -22.31
CA LEU A 69 3.82 21.79 -21.96
C LEU A 69 4.50 23.16 -21.90
N LEU A 70 5.79 23.24 -21.56
CA LEU A 70 6.56 24.50 -21.59
C LEU A 70 6.53 25.20 -22.96
N THR A 71 6.43 24.42 -24.04
CA THR A 71 6.43 24.93 -25.41
C THR A 71 5.04 24.93 -26.05
N PHE A 72 4.03 24.45 -25.32
CA PHE A 72 2.69 24.29 -25.84
C PHE A 72 1.99 25.65 -25.94
N ARG A 73 1.52 25.99 -27.15
CA ARG A 73 0.70 27.16 -27.41
C ARG A 73 -0.70 26.69 -27.76
N GLY A 74 -1.66 26.89 -26.86
CA GLY A 74 -3.04 26.52 -27.10
C GLY A 74 -4.01 27.14 -26.10
N LEU A 75 -5.28 26.78 -26.23
CA LEU A 75 -6.33 27.30 -25.37
C LEU A 75 -6.12 26.89 -23.90
N PRO A 76 -6.55 27.72 -22.92
CA PRO A 76 -6.52 27.37 -21.51
C PRO A 76 -7.22 26.02 -21.19
N GLY A 77 -6.86 25.42 -20.06
CA GLY A 77 -7.43 24.17 -19.59
C GLY A 77 -6.54 22.95 -19.80
N PRO A 78 -6.98 21.78 -19.33
CA PRO A 78 -6.12 20.63 -19.14
C PRO A 78 -5.54 20.10 -20.45
N LYS A 79 -4.24 19.84 -20.40
CA LYS A 79 -3.43 19.22 -21.46
C LYS A 79 -2.94 17.84 -21.04
N ALA A 80 -2.89 17.55 -19.74
CA ALA A 80 -2.59 16.23 -19.22
C ALA A 80 -3.61 15.77 -18.18
N LEU A 81 -4.08 14.53 -18.32
CA LEU A 81 -4.99 13.87 -17.39
C LEU A 81 -4.27 12.63 -16.84
N ILE A 82 -4.04 12.62 -15.54
CA ILE A 82 -3.27 11.58 -14.86
C ILE A 82 -4.14 10.86 -13.84
N MET A 83 -4.39 9.58 -14.08
CA MET A 83 -5.22 8.75 -13.22
C MET A 83 -4.37 7.92 -12.26
N SER A 84 -4.75 7.95 -10.99
CA SER A 84 -4.15 7.18 -9.91
C SER A 84 -5.22 6.40 -9.14
N PRO A 85 -4.95 5.20 -8.61
CA PRO A 85 -5.96 4.32 -8.02
C PRO A 85 -6.44 4.72 -6.61
N THR A 86 -5.79 5.70 -5.97
CA THR A 86 -6.13 6.16 -4.62
C THR A 86 -5.92 7.67 -4.49
N ARG A 87 -6.55 8.26 -3.47
CA ARG A 87 -6.42 9.69 -3.16
C ARG A 87 -4.99 10.01 -2.72
N GLU A 88 -4.41 9.12 -1.92
CA GLU A 88 -3.09 9.27 -1.33
C GLU A 88 -2.00 9.23 -2.41
N LEU A 89 -2.10 8.30 -3.37
CA LEU A 89 -1.17 8.23 -4.50
C LEU A 89 -1.33 9.43 -5.45
N ALA A 90 -2.56 9.91 -5.68
CA ALA A 90 -2.79 11.13 -6.45
C ALA A 90 -2.15 12.36 -5.78
N GLN A 91 -2.27 12.50 -4.46
CA GLN A 91 -1.62 13.57 -3.70
C GLN A 91 -0.09 13.50 -3.76
N GLN A 92 0.49 12.31 -3.62
CA GLN A 92 1.93 12.12 -3.80
C GLN A 92 2.39 12.52 -5.20
N LEU A 93 1.62 12.13 -6.22
CA LEU A 93 1.93 12.45 -7.60
C LEU A 93 1.83 13.95 -7.89
N LYS A 94 0.85 14.62 -7.28
CA LYS A 94 0.71 16.08 -7.31
C LYS A 94 1.93 16.78 -6.72
N ALA A 95 2.41 16.34 -5.56
CA ALA A 95 3.61 16.91 -4.95
C ALA A 95 4.84 16.77 -5.85
N VAL A 96 5.01 15.63 -6.52
CA VAL A 96 6.09 15.43 -7.52
C VAL A 96 5.92 16.35 -8.72
N CYS A 97 4.69 16.53 -9.21
CA CYS A 97 4.38 17.42 -10.31
C CYS A 97 4.71 18.89 -9.95
N ASP A 98 4.31 19.34 -8.76
CA ASP A 98 4.58 20.70 -8.29
C ASP A 98 6.06 20.95 -8.09
N MET A 99 6.79 19.97 -7.56
CA MET A 99 8.25 20.03 -7.45
C MET A 99 8.90 20.22 -8.82
N LEU A 100 8.54 19.40 -9.81
CA LEU A 100 9.11 19.49 -11.17
C LEU A 100 8.73 20.81 -11.87
N ALA A 101 7.51 21.30 -11.62
CA ALA A 101 6.98 22.52 -12.21
C ALA A 101 7.32 23.79 -11.43
N ALA A 102 8.08 23.72 -10.32
CA ALA A 102 8.33 24.85 -9.42
C ALA A 102 8.91 26.10 -10.12
N HIS A 103 9.70 25.89 -11.17
CA HIS A 103 10.30 26.96 -11.99
C HIS A 103 9.64 27.14 -13.36
N CYS A 104 8.48 26.51 -13.56
CA CYS A 104 7.73 26.50 -14.81
C CYS A 104 6.41 27.27 -14.63
N ALA A 105 5.95 27.95 -15.69
CA ALA A 105 4.60 28.52 -15.73
C ALA A 105 3.57 27.44 -16.10
N ILE A 106 3.56 26.32 -15.36
CA ILE A 106 2.67 25.18 -15.57
C ILE A 106 1.92 24.93 -14.26
N THR A 107 0.61 24.84 -14.35
CA THR A 107 -0.27 24.66 -13.20
C THR A 107 -0.82 23.24 -13.15
N SER A 108 -1.06 22.74 -11.93
CA SER A 108 -1.69 21.45 -11.74
C SER A 108 -2.70 21.47 -10.60
N THR A 109 -3.71 20.60 -10.66
CA THR A 109 -4.69 20.43 -9.57
C THR A 109 -5.07 18.97 -9.33
N LEU A 110 -5.72 18.72 -8.19
CA LEU A 110 -6.24 17.42 -7.79
C LEU A 110 -7.74 17.30 -8.10
N VAL A 111 -8.16 16.14 -8.59
CA VAL A 111 -9.56 15.74 -8.76
C VAL A 111 -9.78 14.41 -8.04
N ILE A 112 -10.07 14.49 -6.75
CA ILE A 112 -10.19 13.35 -5.84
C ILE A 112 -11.44 13.46 -4.96
N GLY A 113 -11.95 12.34 -4.46
CA GLY A 113 -13.07 12.34 -3.52
C GLY A 113 -12.73 13.07 -2.20
N GLY A 114 -13.74 13.28 -1.34
CA GLY A 114 -13.59 13.92 -0.03
C GLY A 114 -13.24 15.41 -0.05
N VAL A 115 -13.43 16.05 -1.20
CA VAL A 115 -13.43 17.50 -1.43
C VAL A 115 -14.85 17.88 -1.84
N SER A 116 -15.38 19.02 -1.38
CA SER A 116 -16.73 19.45 -1.78
C SER A 116 -16.79 19.76 -3.28
N ASP A 117 -17.99 19.72 -3.88
CA ASP A 117 -18.13 20.02 -5.31
C ASP A 117 -17.86 21.50 -5.62
N GLU A 118 -18.14 22.38 -4.65
CA GLU A 118 -17.85 23.81 -4.74
C GLU A 118 -16.35 24.07 -4.72
N GLU A 119 -15.64 23.54 -3.74
CA GLU A 119 -14.17 23.64 -3.64
C GLU A 119 -13.48 23.03 -4.88
N GLN A 120 -13.97 21.89 -5.38
CA GLN A 120 -13.44 21.29 -6.61
C GLN A 120 -13.67 22.17 -7.83
N ARG A 121 -14.80 22.87 -7.92
CA ARG A 121 -15.10 23.81 -9.00
C ARG A 121 -14.19 25.04 -8.93
N GLU A 122 -13.95 25.56 -7.73
CA GLU A 122 -13.00 26.66 -7.51
C GLU A 122 -11.59 26.27 -7.97
N LEU A 123 -11.13 25.07 -7.61
CA LEU A 123 -9.81 24.55 -8.03
C LEU A 123 -9.68 24.35 -9.55
N LEU A 124 -10.79 24.10 -10.26
CA LEU A 124 -10.81 23.91 -11.71
C LEU A 124 -11.05 25.22 -12.48
N THR A 125 -11.56 26.26 -11.83
CA THR A 125 -11.88 27.56 -12.44
C THR A 125 -10.67 28.24 -13.10
N PRO A 126 -9.44 28.21 -12.53
CA PRO A 126 -8.24 28.73 -13.19
C PRO A 126 -7.81 27.96 -14.45
N ALA A 127 -8.50 26.88 -14.81
CA ALA A 127 -8.24 26.05 -15.98
C ALA A 127 -6.81 25.45 -16.00
N PRO A 128 -6.45 24.63 -14.99
CA PRO A 128 -5.09 24.12 -14.82
C PRO A 128 -4.62 23.25 -15.98
N ASP A 129 -3.32 23.26 -16.26
CA ASP A 129 -2.70 22.53 -17.37
C ASP A 129 -2.67 21.01 -17.15
N ILE A 130 -2.46 20.58 -15.91
CA ILE A 130 -2.34 19.17 -15.52
C ILE A 130 -3.39 18.85 -14.46
N ILE A 131 -4.12 17.76 -14.65
CA ILE A 131 -5.08 17.29 -13.67
C ILE A 131 -4.72 15.87 -13.24
N ILE A 132 -4.60 15.68 -11.93
CA ILE A 132 -4.23 14.42 -11.29
C ILE A 132 -5.38 13.96 -10.41
N GLY A 133 -5.81 12.71 -10.51
CA GLY A 133 -7.02 12.32 -9.79
C GLY A 133 -7.37 10.84 -9.83
N THR A 134 -8.54 10.54 -9.26
CA THR A 134 -9.08 9.17 -9.19
C THR A 134 -10.23 8.97 -10.18
N PRO A 135 -10.41 7.76 -10.74
CA PRO A 135 -11.42 7.51 -11.78
C PRO A 135 -12.84 7.94 -11.41
N GLY A 136 -13.31 7.62 -10.20
CA GLY A 136 -14.66 7.99 -9.76
C GLY A 136 -14.90 9.49 -9.79
N ARG A 137 -13.99 10.28 -9.19
CA ARG A 137 -14.13 11.74 -9.19
C ARG A 137 -13.98 12.37 -10.57
N PHE A 138 -13.21 11.74 -11.47
CA PHE A 138 -13.17 12.16 -12.88
C PHE A 138 -14.52 11.96 -13.57
N ILE A 139 -15.16 10.81 -13.38
CA ILE A 139 -16.53 10.59 -13.90
C ILE A 139 -17.46 11.68 -13.40
N ASP A 140 -17.46 11.97 -12.11
CA ASP A 140 -18.32 13.00 -11.54
C ASP A 140 -18.02 14.37 -12.14
N SER A 141 -16.74 14.74 -12.26
CA SER A 141 -16.33 16.06 -12.76
C SER A 141 -16.64 16.27 -14.24
N ILE A 142 -16.58 15.20 -15.04
CA ILE A 142 -16.80 15.24 -16.50
C ILE A 142 -18.29 15.14 -16.82
N PHE A 143 -19.01 14.18 -16.24
CA PHE A 143 -20.37 13.83 -16.67
C PHE A 143 -21.46 14.44 -15.78
N ASN A 144 -21.26 14.46 -14.47
CA ASN A 144 -22.27 14.91 -13.50
C ASN A 144 -22.20 16.43 -13.30
N ALA A 145 -21.04 16.90 -12.82
CA ALA A 145 -20.80 18.33 -12.56
C ALA A 145 -20.47 19.12 -13.83
N LYS A 146 -19.95 18.46 -14.87
CA LYS A 146 -19.57 19.06 -16.18
C LYS A 146 -18.62 20.25 -16.04
N VAL A 147 -17.76 20.22 -15.03
CA VAL A 147 -16.73 21.25 -14.74
C VAL A 147 -15.41 20.95 -15.43
N LEU A 148 -15.22 19.73 -15.94
CA LEU A 148 -13.99 19.29 -16.57
C LEU A 148 -14.24 18.90 -18.04
N LYS A 149 -13.54 19.58 -18.96
CA LYS A 149 -13.55 19.28 -20.41
C LYS A 149 -12.19 18.74 -20.85
N LEU A 150 -12.18 17.73 -21.72
CA LEU A 150 -10.97 17.02 -22.15
C LEU A 150 -10.60 17.28 -23.63
N GLU A 151 -11.27 18.21 -24.30
CA GLU A 151 -11.17 18.44 -25.75
C GLU A 151 -9.74 18.77 -26.24
N HIS A 152 -8.90 19.36 -25.38
CA HIS A 152 -7.54 19.78 -25.73
C HIS A 152 -6.45 18.89 -25.13
N LEU A 153 -6.83 17.73 -24.58
CA LEU A 153 -5.90 16.84 -23.92
C LEU A 153 -4.82 16.33 -24.89
N GLN A 154 -3.56 16.45 -24.48
CA GLN A 154 -2.40 15.95 -25.21
C GLN A 154 -1.89 14.64 -24.62
N PHE A 155 -2.01 14.49 -23.29
CA PHE A 155 -1.50 13.34 -22.56
C PHE A 155 -2.59 12.70 -21.71
N PHE A 156 -2.73 11.39 -21.85
CA PHE A 156 -3.51 10.57 -20.95
C PHE A 156 -2.59 9.57 -20.24
N VAL A 157 -2.58 9.58 -18.91
CA VAL A 157 -1.69 8.74 -18.10
C VAL A 157 -2.48 7.86 -17.15
N LEU A 158 -2.15 6.57 -17.16
CA LEU A 158 -2.59 5.59 -16.16
C LEU A 158 -1.40 5.22 -15.27
N ASP A 159 -1.41 5.66 -14.02
CA ASP A 159 -0.44 5.26 -13.00
C ASP A 159 -0.98 4.09 -12.17
N GLU A 160 -0.11 3.11 -11.89
CA GLU A 160 -0.46 1.83 -11.25
C GLU A 160 -1.69 1.15 -11.90
N ALA A 161 -1.62 0.93 -13.22
CA ALA A 161 -2.74 0.41 -14.02
C ALA A 161 -3.28 -0.95 -13.54
N ASP A 162 -2.41 -1.82 -13.04
CA ASP A 162 -2.80 -3.09 -12.41
C ASP A 162 -3.71 -2.89 -11.19
N ARG A 163 -3.41 -1.90 -10.35
CA ARG A 163 -4.24 -1.56 -9.18
C ARG A 163 -5.54 -0.87 -9.57
N LEU A 164 -5.53 -0.05 -10.62
CA LEU A 164 -6.76 0.56 -11.15
C LEU A 164 -7.76 -0.52 -11.57
N LEU A 165 -7.29 -1.54 -12.29
CA LEU A 165 -8.12 -2.67 -12.70
C LEU A 165 -8.49 -3.59 -11.53
N GLY A 166 -7.55 -3.90 -10.64
CA GLY A 166 -7.81 -4.74 -9.46
C GLY A 166 -8.83 -4.16 -8.48
N LYS A 167 -9.05 -2.84 -8.49
CA LYS A 167 -10.09 -2.16 -7.72
C LYS A 167 -11.45 -2.09 -8.41
N GLY A 168 -11.58 -2.67 -9.60
CA GLY A 168 -12.84 -2.68 -10.35
C GLY A 168 -13.16 -1.36 -11.06
N PHE A 169 -12.17 -0.50 -11.32
CA PHE A 169 -12.40 0.76 -12.03
C PHE A 169 -12.51 0.63 -13.56
N GLU A 170 -12.58 -0.59 -14.08
CA GLU A 170 -12.56 -0.86 -15.53
C GLU A 170 -13.69 -0.14 -16.28
N SER A 171 -14.90 -0.12 -15.72
CA SER A 171 -16.03 0.57 -16.36
C SER A 171 -15.83 2.08 -16.40
N GLN A 172 -15.38 2.69 -15.31
CA GLN A 172 -15.08 4.12 -15.23
C GLN A 172 -13.95 4.50 -16.21
N LEU A 173 -12.89 3.69 -16.28
CA LEU A 173 -11.79 3.91 -17.22
C LEU A 173 -12.29 3.90 -18.66
N ASN A 174 -13.07 2.89 -19.05
CA ASN A 174 -13.63 2.79 -20.40
C ASN A 174 -14.51 4.00 -20.74
N THR A 175 -15.31 4.48 -19.79
CA THR A 175 -16.16 5.66 -19.95
C THR A 175 -15.33 6.92 -20.14
N ILE A 176 -14.27 7.14 -19.37
CA ILE A 176 -13.42 8.33 -19.54
C ILE A 176 -12.62 8.26 -20.84
N VAL A 177 -12.11 7.08 -21.20
CA VAL A 177 -11.38 6.89 -22.47
C VAL A 177 -12.24 7.27 -23.68
N SER A 178 -13.55 7.00 -23.63
CA SER A 178 -14.47 7.40 -24.71
C SER A 178 -14.64 8.91 -24.89
N GLN A 179 -14.20 9.72 -23.91
CA GLN A 179 -14.25 11.18 -23.97
C GLN A 179 -12.89 11.80 -24.34
N LEU A 180 -11.85 10.99 -24.51
CA LEU A 180 -10.54 11.49 -24.90
C LEU A 180 -10.56 11.93 -26.37
N PRO A 181 -9.86 13.02 -26.73
CA PRO A 181 -9.75 13.45 -28.12
C PRO A 181 -9.02 12.40 -28.95
N GLU A 182 -9.32 12.22 -30.23
CA GLU A 182 -8.68 11.19 -31.07
C GLU A 182 -7.15 11.29 -31.06
N LYS A 183 -6.62 12.52 -31.08
CA LYS A 183 -5.19 12.80 -31.12
C LYS A 183 -4.67 13.14 -29.72
N HIS A 184 -4.25 12.11 -28.99
CA HIS A 184 -3.52 12.23 -27.73
C HIS A 184 -2.40 11.17 -27.67
N GLN A 185 -1.52 11.30 -26.68
CA GLN A 185 -0.50 10.32 -26.33
C GLN A 185 -0.91 9.60 -25.05
N THR A 186 -0.91 8.27 -25.07
CA THR A 186 -1.32 7.45 -23.93
C THR A 186 -0.12 6.77 -23.28
N LEU A 187 0.05 7.02 -21.99
CA LEU A 187 1.15 6.52 -21.16
C LEU A 187 0.58 5.62 -20.06
N LEU A 188 0.98 4.35 -20.05
CA LEU A 188 0.55 3.38 -19.06
C LEU A 188 1.77 2.94 -18.26
N PHE A 189 1.73 3.15 -16.95
CA PHE A 189 2.76 2.73 -16.01
C PHE A 189 2.17 1.75 -15.00
N THR A 190 2.82 0.60 -14.84
CA THR A 190 2.33 -0.49 -14.00
C THR A 190 3.49 -1.21 -13.30
N ALA A 191 3.21 -1.85 -12.17
CA ALA A 191 4.19 -2.74 -11.54
C ALA A 191 4.13 -4.15 -12.17
N THR A 192 2.94 -4.59 -12.57
CA THR A 192 2.72 -5.89 -13.20
C THR A 192 2.03 -5.78 -14.56
N LEU A 193 2.44 -6.63 -15.49
CA LEU A 193 1.80 -6.78 -16.80
C LEU A 193 0.96 -8.07 -16.81
N ASN A 194 -0.22 -8.00 -16.20
CA ASN A 194 -1.21 -9.09 -16.25
C ASN A 194 -2.08 -8.99 -17.52
N ASP A 195 -2.89 -10.03 -17.80
CA ASP A 195 -3.73 -10.09 -18.99
C ASP A 195 -4.75 -8.94 -19.08
N GLN A 196 -5.26 -8.47 -17.94
CA GLN A 196 -6.21 -7.35 -17.91
C GLN A 196 -5.53 -6.04 -18.31
N VAL A 197 -4.34 -5.76 -17.78
CA VAL A 197 -3.53 -4.59 -18.16
C VAL A 197 -3.11 -4.66 -19.62
N ALA A 198 -2.70 -5.84 -20.10
CA ALA A 198 -2.34 -6.04 -21.50
C ALA A 198 -3.52 -5.77 -22.46
N LYS A 199 -4.72 -6.24 -22.09
CA LYS A 199 -5.96 -5.95 -22.83
C LYS A 199 -6.30 -4.46 -22.82
N LEU A 200 -6.20 -3.81 -21.66
CA LEU A 200 -6.42 -2.38 -21.52
C LEU A 200 -5.46 -1.58 -22.40
N ALA A 201 -4.15 -1.86 -22.30
CA ALA A 201 -3.11 -1.22 -23.12
C ALA A 201 -3.42 -1.32 -24.62
N THR A 202 -3.78 -2.52 -25.08
CA THR A 202 -4.13 -2.77 -26.49
C THR A 202 -5.36 -1.99 -26.95
N LYS A 203 -6.30 -1.70 -26.02
CA LYS A 203 -7.53 -0.97 -26.31
C LYS A 203 -7.32 0.54 -26.38
N ILE A 204 -6.45 1.10 -25.53
CA ILE A 204 -6.32 2.56 -25.34
C ILE A 204 -5.10 3.19 -26.00
N GLN A 205 -4.15 2.38 -26.48
CA GLN A 205 -2.90 2.85 -27.10
C GLN A 205 -2.89 2.58 -28.59
N LYS A 206 -2.07 3.37 -29.31
CA LYS A 206 -1.78 3.14 -30.73
C LYS A 206 -1.08 1.80 -30.95
N LYS A 207 -1.24 1.22 -32.13
CA LYS A 207 -0.53 -0.01 -32.56
C LYS A 207 0.99 0.13 -32.51
N SER A 208 1.50 1.34 -32.69
CA SER A 208 2.93 1.69 -32.61
C SER A 208 3.41 1.97 -31.19
N SER A 209 2.64 1.58 -30.16
CA SER A 209 3.04 1.77 -28.76
C SER A 209 4.26 0.92 -28.41
N GLU A 210 5.16 1.48 -27.62
CA GLU A 210 6.32 0.76 -27.15
C GLU A 210 6.06 0.14 -25.77
N LYS A 211 6.39 -1.15 -25.67
CA LYS A 211 6.33 -1.91 -24.40
C LYS A 211 7.73 -1.97 -23.82
N ILE A 212 7.90 -1.34 -22.66
CA ILE A 212 9.17 -1.26 -21.96
C ILE A 212 9.02 -2.05 -20.67
N SER A 213 9.77 -3.14 -20.56
CA SER A 213 9.78 -3.96 -19.35
C SER A 213 11.11 -3.76 -18.66
N ILE A 214 11.09 -2.91 -17.63
CA ILE A 214 12.23 -2.77 -16.73
C ILE A 214 12.16 -3.93 -15.77
N ASN A 215 12.98 -4.93 -16.05
CA ASN A 215 12.99 -6.15 -15.30
C ASN A 215 13.24 -5.87 -13.80
N PRO A 216 12.25 -6.16 -12.90
CA PRO A 216 12.42 -6.03 -11.45
C PRO A 216 13.61 -6.85 -10.94
N TYR A 217 13.93 -7.92 -11.66
CA TYR A 217 14.97 -8.90 -11.34
C TYR A 217 16.39 -8.34 -11.52
N MET A 218 16.57 -7.08 -11.93
CA MET A 218 17.87 -6.39 -11.90
C MET A 218 17.95 -5.28 -10.83
N GLU A 219 16.88 -5.05 -10.05
CA GLU A 219 16.80 -3.92 -9.12
C GLU A 219 16.98 -4.27 -7.63
N LEU A 220 17.11 -5.55 -7.28
CA LEU A 220 17.53 -5.85 -5.91
C LEU A 220 18.97 -5.36 -5.76
N ASN A 221 19.21 -4.46 -4.82
CA ASN A 221 20.54 -3.88 -4.65
C ASN A 221 21.54 -5.04 -4.45
N PRO A 222 22.61 -5.16 -5.27
CA PRO A 222 23.60 -6.23 -5.13
C PRO A 222 24.25 -6.26 -3.73
N ASN A 223 24.17 -5.16 -2.98
CA ASN A 223 24.64 -5.06 -1.59
C ASN A 223 23.70 -5.73 -0.56
N ILE A 224 22.59 -6.33 -1.00
CA ILE A 224 21.68 -7.08 -0.14
C ILE A 224 22.08 -8.56 -0.12
N THR A 225 22.45 -9.05 1.06
CA THR A 225 22.64 -10.49 1.31
C THR A 225 21.30 -11.13 1.62
N GLN A 226 20.94 -12.14 0.85
CA GLN A 226 19.69 -12.87 0.97
C GLN A 226 19.94 -14.19 1.69
N MET A 227 19.27 -14.41 2.82
CA MET A 227 19.43 -15.59 3.65
C MET A 227 18.12 -16.38 3.71
N PHE A 228 18.19 -17.68 3.47
CA PHE A 228 17.03 -18.57 3.55
C PHE A 228 17.21 -19.56 4.70
N ILE A 229 16.17 -19.69 5.53
CA ILE A 229 16.14 -20.62 6.65
C ILE A 229 15.01 -21.63 6.43
N LYS A 230 15.37 -22.91 6.39
CA LYS A 230 14.39 -24.01 6.40
C LYS A 230 13.98 -24.29 7.84
N THR A 231 12.69 -24.15 8.14
CA THR A 231 12.14 -24.63 9.41
C THR A 231 11.65 -26.07 9.25
N LYS A 232 11.65 -26.85 10.34
CA LYS A 232 11.19 -28.25 10.30
C LYS A 232 9.66 -28.36 10.18
N LYS A 233 8.93 -27.44 10.83
CA LYS A 233 7.47 -27.37 10.92
C LYS A 233 7.00 -25.92 11.08
N GLU A 234 5.73 -25.66 10.83
CA GLU A 234 5.13 -24.32 10.92
C GLU A 234 5.20 -23.75 12.35
N GLU A 235 4.87 -24.59 13.34
CA GLU A 235 4.97 -24.29 14.79
C GLU A 235 6.37 -23.83 15.23
N ARG A 236 7.41 -24.12 14.45
CA ARG A 236 8.79 -23.72 14.75
C ARG A 236 9.15 -22.33 14.23
N ARG A 237 8.34 -21.68 13.41
CA ARG A 237 8.68 -20.33 12.89
C ARG A 237 8.80 -19.28 13.98
N LEU A 238 7.91 -19.28 14.98
CA LEU A 238 7.96 -18.33 16.11
C LEU A 238 9.25 -18.47 16.93
N PRO A 239 9.64 -19.67 17.42
CA PRO A 239 10.93 -19.88 18.07
C PRO A 239 12.13 -19.44 17.23
N TYR A 240 12.10 -19.68 15.91
CA TYR A 240 13.16 -19.24 15.01
C TYR A 240 13.25 -17.73 14.94
N LEU A 241 12.13 -17.02 14.83
CA LEU A 241 12.09 -15.56 14.84
C LEU A 241 12.67 -15.01 16.15
N VAL A 242 12.24 -15.53 17.29
CA VAL A 242 12.73 -15.10 18.61
C VAL A 242 14.24 -15.34 18.73
N ALA A 243 14.73 -16.51 18.28
CA ALA A 243 16.15 -16.82 18.29
C ALA A 243 16.96 -15.87 17.38
N LEU A 244 16.45 -15.51 16.20
CA LEU A 244 17.09 -14.55 15.29
C LEU A 244 17.19 -13.17 15.94
N CYS A 245 16.07 -12.63 16.43
CA CYS A 245 16.02 -11.30 17.02
C CYS A 245 16.93 -11.20 18.25
N ARG A 246 16.89 -12.17 19.17
CA ARG A 246 17.70 -12.13 20.39
C ARG A 246 19.20 -12.23 20.16
N ASN A 247 19.64 -12.91 19.09
CA ASN A 247 21.04 -13.31 18.96
C ASN A 247 21.77 -12.72 17.74
N MET A 248 21.05 -12.49 16.64
CA MET A 248 21.68 -12.21 15.34
C MET A 248 21.22 -10.88 14.74
N CYS A 249 19.93 -10.58 14.76
CA CYS A 249 19.34 -9.38 14.15
C CYS A 249 18.99 -8.36 15.23
N LYS A 250 20.00 -7.73 15.84
CA LYS A 250 19.81 -6.82 16.99
C LYS A 250 19.57 -5.36 16.60
N ASP A 251 19.98 -5.00 15.40
CA ASP A 251 19.79 -3.66 14.84
C ASP A 251 18.40 -3.48 14.21
N LYS A 252 18.14 -2.32 13.61
CA LYS A 252 16.85 -1.96 13.02
C LYS A 252 16.34 -3.05 12.08
N THR A 253 15.31 -3.76 12.53
CA THR A 253 14.79 -4.95 11.86
C THR A 253 13.31 -4.77 11.54
N LEU A 254 12.94 -4.94 10.27
CA LEU A 254 11.55 -4.96 9.81
C LEU A 254 11.11 -6.41 9.59
N VAL A 255 10.07 -6.86 10.30
CA VAL A 255 9.53 -8.22 10.18
C VAL A 255 8.18 -8.17 9.48
N PHE A 256 8.03 -8.90 8.37
CA PHE A 256 6.80 -9.00 7.61
C PHE A 256 6.01 -10.26 7.96
N PHE A 257 4.72 -10.06 8.25
CA PHE A 257 3.76 -11.12 8.56
C PHE A 257 2.65 -11.20 7.49
N PRO A 258 2.14 -12.42 7.21
CA PRO A 258 1.04 -12.63 6.27
C PRO A 258 -0.29 -12.01 6.75
N THR A 259 -0.50 -11.92 8.07
CA THR A 259 -1.75 -11.41 8.64
C THR A 259 -1.49 -10.39 9.75
N LYS A 260 -2.43 -9.45 9.92
CA LYS A 260 -2.41 -8.48 11.02
C LYS A 260 -2.52 -9.15 12.39
N ALA A 261 -3.31 -10.21 12.52
CA ALA A 261 -3.48 -10.96 13.75
C ALA A 261 -2.16 -11.61 14.20
N LEU A 262 -1.36 -12.13 13.26
CA LEU A 262 -0.06 -12.70 13.59
C LEU A 262 0.96 -11.62 13.96
N ALA A 263 0.96 -10.47 13.27
CA ALA A 263 1.82 -9.34 13.65
C ALA A 263 1.53 -8.88 15.08
N HIS A 264 0.25 -8.76 15.44
CA HIS A 264 -0.19 -8.38 16.78
C HIS A 264 0.15 -9.44 17.84
N HIS A 265 -0.08 -10.73 17.53
CA HIS A 265 0.29 -11.82 18.42
C HIS A 265 1.79 -11.82 18.74
N VAL A 266 2.63 -11.58 17.73
CA VAL A 266 4.09 -11.50 17.91
C VAL A 266 4.51 -10.23 18.66
N PHE A 267 3.81 -9.11 18.49
CA PHE A 267 4.04 -7.89 19.27
C PHE A 267 3.84 -8.14 20.77
N LEU A 268 2.75 -8.80 21.15
CA LEU A 268 2.48 -9.18 22.54
C LEU A 268 3.54 -10.15 23.09
N LEU A 269 3.94 -11.15 22.28
CA LEU A 269 5.03 -12.07 22.63
C LEU A 269 6.34 -11.32 22.87
N PHE A 270 6.73 -10.41 21.96
CA PHE A 270 7.96 -9.64 22.07
C PHE A 270 7.94 -8.74 23.31
N LYS A 271 6.79 -8.13 23.61
CA LYS A 271 6.57 -7.36 24.84
C LYS A 271 6.78 -8.21 26.09
N ASN A 272 6.19 -9.42 26.14
CA ASN A 272 6.39 -10.35 27.26
C ASN A 272 7.85 -10.79 27.42
N LEU A 273 8.55 -10.96 26.30
CA LEU A 273 9.95 -11.36 26.26
C LEU A 273 10.95 -10.20 26.47
N GLY A 274 10.47 -8.98 26.71
CA GLY A 274 11.30 -7.78 26.91
C GLY A 274 12.00 -7.27 25.65
N ILE A 275 11.50 -7.62 24.46
CA ILE A 275 12.06 -7.23 23.16
C ILE A 275 11.34 -5.96 22.68
N ALA A 276 12.06 -4.84 22.60
CA ALA A 276 11.44 -3.56 22.24
C ALA A 276 11.03 -3.54 20.77
N SER A 277 9.72 -3.51 20.55
CA SER A 277 9.11 -3.60 19.23
C SER A 277 7.89 -2.69 19.12
N ALA A 278 7.50 -2.38 17.89
CA ALA A 278 6.23 -1.72 17.56
C ALA A 278 5.52 -2.51 16.45
N GLU A 279 4.20 -2.38 16.37
CA GLU A 279 3.38 -3.03 15.34
C GLU A 279 2.86 -2.04 14.29
N LEU A 280 2.64 -2.55 13.08
CA LEU A 280 2.17 -1.76 11.95
C LEU A 280 1.22 -2.56 11.04
N HIS A 281 -0.08 -2.34 11.22
CA HIS A 281 -1.13 -2.96 10.42
C HIS A 281 -2.37 -2.07 10.26
N ALA A 282 -3.32 -2.51 9.44
CA ALA A 282 -4.48 -1.72 9.05
C ALA A 282 -5.47 -1.41 10.19
N ASP A 283 -5.51 -2.23 11.24
CA ASP A 283 -6.43 -2.01 12.39
C ASP A 283 -5.95 -0.91 13.35
N LEU A 284 -4.71 -0.43 13.21
CA LEU A 284 -4.21 0.68 14.01
C LEU A 284 -4.77 2.00 13.48
N SER A 285 -5.07 2.93 14.39
CA SER A 285 -5.39 4.30 14.03
C SER A 285 -4.21 4.94 13.30
N GLN A 286 -4.47 5.94 12.45
CA GLN A 286 -3.40 6.62 11.73
C GLN A 286 -2.38 7.29 12.68
N THR A 287 -2.83 7.77 13.84
CA THR A 287 -1.96 8.31 14.90
C THR A 287 -1.02 7.24 15.45
N ALA A 288 -1.54 6.07 15.82
CA ALA A 288 -0.73 4.95 16.32
C ALA A 288 0.27 4.44 15.26
N ARG A 289 -0.14 4.42 13.99
CA ARG A 289 0.76 4.05 12.87
C ARG A 289 1.93 5.03 12.75
N ASN A 290 1.66 6.34 12.82
CA ASN A 290 2.70 7.36 12.75
C ASN A 290 3.66 7.25 13.93
N GLU A 291 3.13 7.05 15.13
CA GLU A 291 3.92 6.88 16.35
C GLU A 291 4.83 5.64 16.27
N ALA A 292 4.31 4.50 15.82
CA ALA A 292 5.10 3.28 15.63
C ALA A 292 6.26 3.48 14.64
N ILE A 293 6.02 4.21 13.54
CA ILE A 293 7.05 4.55 12.55
C ILE A 293 8.10 5.47 13.16
N GLU A 294 7.68 6.47 13.94
CA GLU A 294 8.56 7.42 14.60
C GLU A 294 9.43 6.75 15.66
N GLN A 295 8.84 5.94 16.54
CA GLN A 295 9.58 5.15 17.54
C GLN A 295 10.64 4.26 16.89
N PHE A 296 10.31 3.62 15.75
CA PHE A 296 11.27 2.81 15.01
C PHE A 296 12.35 3.65 14.31
N ARG A 297 11.98 4.80 13.73
CA ARG A 297 12.91 5.72 13.07
C ARG A 297 13.93 6.28 14.06
N GLU A 298 13.51 6.61 15.27
CA GLU A 298 14.35 7.13 16.36
C GLU A 298 15.10 6.03 17.13
N SER A 299 14.99 4.77 16.72
CA SER A 299 15.61 3.61 17.40
C SER A 299 15.13 3.40 18.85
N LYS A 300 13.97 3.97 19.25
CA LYS A 300 13.33 3.70 20.54
C LYS A 300 12.89 2.23 20.64
N VAL A 301 12.52 1.65 19.51
CA VAL A 301 12.27 0.21 19.33
C VAL A 301 13.20 -0.34 18.25
N GLN A 302 13.65 -1.59 18.41
CA GLN A 302 14.55 -2.23 17.44
C GLN A 302 13.80 -2.98 16.34
N TYR A 303 12.56 -3.41 16.60
CA TYR A 303 11.78 -4.24 15.69
C TYR A 303 10.48 -3.56 15.28
N LEU A 304 10.21 -3.51 13.98
CA LEU A 304 8.90 -3.12 13.45
C LEU A 304 8.21 -4.36 12.89
N LEU A 305 7.06 -4.71 13.46
CA LEU A 305 6.27 -5.90 13.14
C LEU A 305 5.11 -5.51 12.23
N ALA A 306 5.23 -5.79 10.93
CA ALA A 306 4.34 -5.23 9.93
C ALA A 306 3.58 -6.27 9.11
N SER A 307 2.35 -5.92 8.74
CA SER A 307 1.60 -6.64 7.68
C SER A 307 1.93 -6.06 6.30
N ASP A 308 1.78 -6.88 5.25
CA ASP A 308 2.10 -6.50 3.86
C ASP A 308 1.45 -5.20 3.38
N LEU A 309 0.18 -5.01 3.72
CA LEU A 309 -0.58 -3.87 3.24
C LEU A 309 -0.09 -2.57 3.89
N ALA A 310 0.29 -2.63 5.16
CA ALA A 310 0.63 -1.45 5.93
C ALA A 310 2.04 -0.93 5.67
N ALA A 311 2.99 -1.80 5.31
CA ALA A 311 4.40 -1.42 5.06
C ALA A 311 4.69 -0.97 3.61
N ARG A 312 3.72 -1.08 2.70
CA ARG A 312 3.87 -0.56 1.33
C ARG A 312 3.89 0.97 1.32
N GLY A 313 4.89 1.54 0.67
CA GLY A 313 4.98 3.00 0.48
C GLY A 313 5.47 3.79 1.69
N ILE A 314 5.73 3.14 2.84
CA ILE A 314 6.33 3.84 3.98
C ILE A 314 7.82 4.01 3.70
N ASP A 315 8.27 5.26 3.76
CA ASP A 315 9.67 5.60 3.66
C ASP A 315 10.33 5.54 5.05
N ILE A 316 11.03 4.43 5.30
CA ILE A 316 11.81 4.21 6.51
C ILE A 316 13.28 4.10 6.08
N PRO A 317 14.11 5.11 6.37
CA PRO A 317 15.54 5.02 6.11
C PRO A 317 16.21 4.07 7.12
N ASP A 318 17.33 3.48 6.71
CA ASP A 318 18.27 2.76 7.59
C ASP A 318 17.77 1.45 8.25
N ILE A 319 17.04 0.62 7.51
CA ILE A 319 16.75 -0.76 7.94
C ILE A 319 17.95 -1.66 7.60
N GLU A 320 18.48 -2.37 8.59
CA GLU A 320 19.62 -3.29 8.42
C GLU A 320 19.16 -4.72 8.09
N TYR A 321 18.09 -5.16 8.74
CA TYR A 321 17.52 -6.49 8.55
C TYR A 321 16.07 -6.43 8.10
N VAL A 322 15.73 -7.21 7.08
CA VAL A 322 14.35 -7.51 6.71
C VAL A 322 14.10 -8.99 6.96
N ILE A 323 13.10 -9.33 7.77
CA ILE A 323 12.72 -10.72 8.02
C ILE A 323 11.34 -10.99 7.41
N ASN A 324 11.30 -11.88 6.43
CA ASN A 324 10.06 -12.46 5.91
C ASN A 324 9.69 -13.66 6.78
N PHE A 325 8.72 -13.48 7.71
CA PHE A 325 8.28 -14.55 8.59
C PHE A 325 7.76 -15.76 7.80
N THR A 326 7.04 -15.47 6.71
CA THR A 326 6.74 -16.41 5.65
C THR A 326 7.29 -15.89 4.33
N ILE A 327 7.82 -16.80 3.50
CA ILE A 327 8.28 -16.41 2.17
C ILE A 327 7.10 -15.89 1.34
N PRO A 328 7.22 -14.73 0.67
CA PRO A 328 6.18 -14.23 -0.23
C PRO A 328 5.92 -15.18 -1.39
N ASN A 329 4.65 -15.39 -1.73
CA ASN A 329 4.25 -16.22 -2.88
C ASN A 329 4.61 -15.58 -4.23
N GLU A 330 4.74 -14.25 -4.26
CA GLU A 330 5.00 -13.43 -5.44
C GLU A 330 6.40 -12.81 -5.36
N LEU A 331 7.14 -12.87 -6.46
CA LEU A 331 8.52 -12.36 -6.52
C LEU A 331 8.59 -10.83 -6.42
N GLU A 332 7.63 -10.14 -7.02
CA GLU A 332 7.51 -8.69 -6.88
C GLU A 332 7.35 -8.28 -5.40
N ARG A 333 6.50 -8.98 -4.65
CA ARG A 333 6.32 -8.76 -3.21
C ARG A 333 7.63 -9.02 -2.45
N TYR A 334 8.34 -10.08 -2.78
CA TYR A 334 9.66 -10.36 -2.21
C TYR A 334 10.66 -9.23 -2.44
N ILE A 335 10.77 -8.74 -3.68
CA ILE A 335 11.66 -7.61 -4.03
C ILE A 335 11.26 -6.36 -3.24
N HIS A 336 9.97 -6.04 -3.13
CA HIS A 336 9.49 -4.87 -2.40
C HIS A 336 9.75 -4.90 -0.90
N ARG A 337 9.65 -6.08 -0.29
CA ARG A 337 9.98 -6.29 1.13
C ARG A 337 11.47 -6.19 1.35
N THR A 338 12.25 -6.93 0.56
CA THR A 338 13.70 -6.98 0.67
C THR A 338 14.37 -5.64 0.36
N GLY A 339 13.83 -4.86 -0.60
CA GLY A 339 14.29 -3.50 -0.91
C GLY A 339 14.01 -2.45 0.17
N ARG A 340 13.49 -2.85 1.34
CA ARG A 340 13.43 -1.99 2.53
C ARG A 340 14.79 -1.85 3.21
N THR A 341 15.70 -2.81 3.00
CA THR A 341 17.09 -2.73 3.41
C THR A 341 18.02 -2.42 2.22
N GLY A 342 19.29 -2.13 2.48
CA GLY A 342 20.29 -1.86 1.44
C GLY A 342 20.00 -0.60 0.63
N ARG A 343 19.45 0.45 1.24
CA ARG A 343 19.18 1.73 0.57
C ARG A 343 20.43 2.63 0.55
N ALA A 344 20.49 3.55 -0.41
CA ALA A 344 21.57 4.53 -0.55
C ALA A 344 23.00 3.93 -0.54
N GLY A 345 23.18 2.75 -1.16
CA GLY A 345 24.47 2.07 -1.27
C GLY A 345 24.91 1.29 -0.01
N LYS A 346 24.17 1.34 1.09
CA LYS A 346 24.46 0.54 2.30
C LYS A 346 24.27 -0.97 2.04
N LYS A 347 24.94 -1.79 2.85
CA LYS A 347 24.67 -3.23 2.91
C LYS A 347 23.38 -3.49 3.68
N GLY A 348 22.73 -4.61 3.38
CA GLY A 348 21.49 -5.01 4.01
C GLY A 348 21.34 -6.52 4.02
N THR A 349 20.58 -7.06 4.96
CA THR A 349 20.33 -8.51 5.02
C THR A 349 18.83 -8.79 4.98
N ALA A 350 18.41 -9.67 4.08
CA ALA A 350 17.02 -10.14 4.00
C ALA A 350 16.92 -11.62 4.31
N ILE A 351 16.25 -11.97 5.41
CA ILE A 351 16.10 -13.34 5.91
C ILE A 351 14.69 -13.83 5.60
N SER A 352 14.55 -15.01 4.99
CA SER A 352 13.24 -15.58 4.68
C SER A 352 13.10 -17.02 5.16
N MET A 353 12.00 -17.30 5.87
CA MET A 353 11.71 -18.63 6.40
C MET A 353 10.76 -19.41 5.49
N TYR A 354 11.08 -20.68 5.23
CA TYR A 354 10.22 -21.60 4.49
C TYR A 354 10.16 -22.97 5.17
N VAL A 355 9.03 -23.65 5.02
CA VAL A 355 8.71 -24.93 5.67
C VAL A 355 8.37 -25.97 4.62
N THR A 356 7.44 -25.66 3.72
CA THR A 356 6.83 -26.65 2.82
C THR A 356 7.63 -26.85 1.53
N PRO A 357 7.43 -27.98 0.82
CA PRO A 357 7.99 -28.16 -0.52
C PRO A 357 7.54 -27.09 -1.53
N GLU A 358 6.32 -26.58 -1.38
CA GLU A 358 5.79 -25.50 -2.22
C GLU A 358 6.52 -24.19 -1.99
N GLU A 359 6.67 -23.78 -0.72
CA GLU A 359 7.46 -22.60 -0.34
C GLU A 359 8.92 -22.74 -0.77
N LYS A 360 9.48 -23.97 -0.76
CA LYS A 360 10.83 -24.25 -1.31
C LYS A 360 10.89 -23.99 -2.82
N ARG A 361 9.83 -24.31 -3.59
CA ARG A 361 9.77 -23.98 -5.03
C ARG A 361 9.72 -22.47 -5.24
N VAL A 362 8.94 -21.77 -4.43
CA VAL A 362 8.85 -20.30 -4.43
C VAL A 362 10.23 -19.69 -4.12
N MET A 363 10.91 -20.18 -3.07
CA MET A 363 12.27 -19.76 -2.72
C MET A 363 13.26 -19.94 -3.87
N LYS A 364 13.26 -21.10 -4.54
CA LYS A 364 14.12 -21.33 -5.71
C LYS A 364 13.82 -20.34 -6.85
N LYS A 365 12.56 -19.96 -7.06
CA LYS A 365 12.20 -18.91 -8.01
C LYS A 365 12.76 -17.56 -7.58
N MET A 366 12.73 -17.23 -6.28
CA MET A 366 13.34 -16.00 -5.76
C MET A 366 14.86 -16.00 -5.99
N GLN A 367 15.53 -17.08 -5.59
CA GLN A 367 16.98 -17.25 -5.77
C GLN A 367 17.41 -17.08 -7.24
N LYS A 368 16.66 -17.64 -8.19
CA LYS A 368 17.01 -17.56 -9.62
C LYS A 368 16.87 -16.16 -10.19
N ASN A 369 15.93 -15.37 -9.68
CA ASN A 369 15.50 -14.11 -10.28
C ASN A 369 15.81 -12.89 -9.37
N SER A 370 16.66 -13.05 -8.36
CA SER A 370 17.02 -11.99 -7.43
C SER A 370 18.54 -11.83 -7.40
N PRO A 371 19.09 -10.69 -7.83
CA PRO A 371 20.53 -10.43 -7.81
C PRO A 371 21.03 -10.24 -6.38
N GLY A 372 22.32 -10.51 -6.15
CA GLY A 372 22.95 -10.42 -4.82
C GLY A 372 23.40 -11.78 -4.28
N GLU A 373 24.08 -11.75 -3.14
CA GLU A 373 24.60 -12.96 -2.50
C GLU A 373 23.47 -13.76 -1.85
N VAL A 374 23.37 -15.06 -2.15
CA VAL A 374 22.37 -15.95 -1.57
C VAL A 374 23.04 -16.96 -0.66
N GLN A 375 22.61 -17.00 0.59
CA GLN A 375 23.11 -17.90 1.63
C GLN A 375 21.97 -18.73 2.23
N PHE A 376 22.32 -19.93 2.71
CA PHE A 376 21.44 -20.75 3.53
C PHE A 376 21.93 -20.71 4.97
N MET A 377 21.05 -20.27 5.88
CA MET A 377 21.38 -20.15 7.30
C MET A 377 20.71 -21.27 8.09
N THR A 378 21.44 -21.76 9.10
CA THR A 378 20.89 -22.54 10.20
C THR A 378 21.09 -21.78 11.51
N ILE A 379 20.10 -21.84 12.40
CA ILE A 379 20.22 -21.31 13.75
C ILE A 379 20.69 -22.45 14.65
N PRO A 380 21.73 -22.27 15.50
CA PRO A 380 22.20 -23.27 16.44
C PRO A 380 21.07 -23.87 17.31
N ASP A 381 21.11 -25.19 17.50
CA ASP A 381 20.03 -25.95 18.16
C ASP A 381 19.72 -25.42 19.58
N ASN A 382 20.76 -25.13 20.36
CA ASN A 382 20.63 -24.56 21.70
C ASN A 382 19.84 -23.24 21.73
N LEU A 383 20.06 -22.34 20.77
CA LEU A 383 19.34 -21.06 20.69
C LEU A 383 17.89 -21.27 20.29
N ARG A 384 17.61 -22.25 19.40
CA ARG A 384 16.25 -22.59 19.00
C ARG A 384 15.46 -23.22 20.14
N ASP A 385 16.10 -24.06 20.92
CA ASP A 385 15.45 -24.76 22.03
C ASP A 385 15.16 -23.80 23.19
N GLN A 386 16.08 -22.89 23.50
CA GLN A 386 15.83 -21.81 24.46
C GLN A 386 14.67 -20.89 24.02
N ALA A 387 14.64 -20.53 22.73
CA ALA A 387 13.55 -19.73 22.19
C ALA A 387 12.21 -20.48 22.18
N LEU A 388 12.22 -21.79 21.90
CA LEU A 388 11.04 -22.63 21.98
C LEU A 388 10.45 -22.63 23.37
N GLU A 389 11.29 -22.80 24.39
CA GLU A 389 10.85 -22.79 25.79
C GLU A 389 10.22 -21.46 26.17
N SER A 390 10.84 -20.34 25.77
CA SER A 390 10.29 -19.00 26.01
C SER A 390 8.93 -18.79 25.33
N VAL A 391 8.75 -19.31 24.11
CA VAL A 391 7.48 -19.21 23.36
C VAL A 391 6.39 -20.07 24.02
N LYS A 392 6.72 -21.30 24.41
CA LYS A 392 5.78 -22.19 25.09
C LYS A 392 5.27 -21.61 26.40
N GLN A 393 6.16 -21.08 27.22
CA GLN A 393 5.79 -20.44 28.50
C GLN A 393 4.80 -19.30 28.30
N TYR A 394 5.00 -18.49 27.25
CA TYR A 394 4.06 -17.43 26.91
C TYR A 394 2.71 -17.97 26.37
N GLU A 395 2.73 -19.00 25.52
CA GLU A 395 1.51 -19.63 25.01
C GLU A 395 0.67 -20.22 26.17
N GLU A 396 1.31 -20.89 27.13
CA GLU A 396 0.68 -21.41 28.34
C GLU A 396 0.08 -20.29 29.21
N GLN A 397 0.80 -19.17 29.39
CA GLN A 397 0.30 -17.99 30.11
C GLN A 397 -0.97 -17.42 29.48
N ILE A 398 -0.98 -17.23 28.15
CA ILE A 398 -2.14 -16.73 27.42
C ILE A 398 -3.33 -17.68 27.54
N GLU A 399 -3.08 -18.98 27.44
CA GLU A 399 -4.13 -19.99 27.54
C GLU A 399 -4.76 -20.02 28.94
N GLU A 400 -3.94 -19.83 29.99
CA GLU A 400 -4.42 -19.69 31.36
C GLU A 400 -5.22 -18.40 31.58
N GLU A 401 -4.78 -17.26 31.03
CA GLU A 401 -5.51 -15.99 31.09
C GLU A 401 -6.86 -16.08 30.40
N LYS A 402 -6.92 -16.67 29.20
CA LYS A 402 -8.18 -16.90 28.48
C LYS A 402 -9.16 -17.76 29.26
N ARG A 403 -8.66 -18.85 29.88
CA ARG A 403 -9.50 -19.71 30.72
C ARG A 403 -10.09 -18.94 31.90
N LYS A 404 -9.30 -18.09 32.55
CA LYS A 404 -9.79 -17.23 33.65
C LYS A 404 -10.83 -16.21 33.18
N GLU A 405 -10.63 -15.60 32.03
CA GLU A 405 -11.61 -14.67 31.44
C GLU A 405 -12.94 -15.36 31.09
N GLU A 406 -12.89 -16.58 30.55
CA GLU A 406 -14.07 -17.39 30.26
C GLU A 406 -14.83 -17.76 31.54
N GLU A 407 -14.13 -18.26 32.56
CA GLU A 407 -14.71 -18.56 33.88
C GLU A 407 -15.36 -17.32 34.53
N GLU A 408 -14.72 -16.14 34.43
CA GLU A 408 -15.32 -14.89 34.92
C GLU A 408 -16.56 -14.50 34.13
N LYS A 409 -16.56 -14.69 32.81
CA LYS A 409 -17.69 -14.34 31.95
C LYS A 409 -18.89 -15.24 32.23
N GLU A 410 -18.67 -16.53 32.47
CA GLU A 410 -19.70 -17.48 32.90
C GLU A 410 -20.30 -17.09 34.26
N LYS A 411 -19.45 -16.81 35.27
CA LYS A 411 -19.92 -16.32 36.58
C LYS A 411 -20.73 -15.04 36.47
N ARG A 412 -20.30 -14.08 35.65
CA ARG A 412 -21.06 -12.83 35.41
C ARG A 412 -22.41 -13.09 34.74
N ALA A 413 -22.48 -14.06 33.81
CA ALA A 413 -23.73 -14.43 33.16
C ALA A 413 -24.70 -15.12 34.13
N GLU A 414 -24.20 -15.99 35.01
CA GLU A 414 -24.97 -16.67 36.06
C GLU A 414 -25.56 -15.66 37.05
N ILE A 415 -24.74 -14.75 37.59
CA ILE A 415 -25.20 -13.68 38.49
C ILE A 415 -26.24 -12.77 37.82
N ALA A 416 -26.07 -12.47 36.53
CA ALA A 416 -27.04 -11.67 35.78
C ALA A 416 -28.37 -12.42 35.56
N ALA A 417 -28.33 -13.74 35.38
CA ALA A 417 -29.52 -14.59 35.27
C ALA A 417 -30.27 -14.67 36.60
N GLU A 418 -29.56 -14.88 37.72
CA GLU A 418 -30.17 -14.87 39.07
C GLU A 418 -30.84 -13.54 39.40
N LYS A 419 -30.18 -12.41 39.09
CA LYS A 419 -30.78 -11.07 39.28
C LYS A 419 -32.04 -10.87 38.43
N ARG A 420 -32.07 -11.36 37.19
CA ARG A 420 -33.26 -11.30 36.34
C ARG A 420 -34.39 -12.16 36.88
N MET A 421 -34.08 -13.37 37.36
CA MET A 421 -35.07 -14.27 37.95
C MET A 421 -35.67 -13.68 39.22
N LYS A 422 -34.84 -13.10 40.10
CA LYS A 422 -35.30 -12.41 41.31
C LYS A 422 -36.20 -11.21 40.97
N ALA A 423 -35.81 -10.39 40.00
CA ALA A 423 -36.64 -9.27 39.55
C ALA A 423 -37.99 -9.71 38.94
N MET A 424 -38.06 -10.89 38.31
CA MET A 424 -39.34 -11.44 37.82
C MET A 424 -40.24 -11.91 38.97
N LEU A 425 -39.68 -12.54 40.00
CA LEU A 425 -40.42 -12.97 41.18
C LEU A 425 -40.95 -11.78 42.00
N ASP A 426 -40.15 -10.73 42.16
CA ASP A 426 -40.56 -9.50 42.85
C ASP A 426 -41.72 -8.79 42.12
N ILE A 427 -41.78 -8.88 40.77
CA ILE A 427 -42.90 -8.35 39.97
C ILE A 427 -44.18 -9.20 40.14
N GLU A 428 -44.06 -10.52 40.29
CA GLU A 428 -45.22 -11.40 40.53
C GLU A 428 -45.84 -11.19 41.91
N GLU A 429 -45.05 -10.82 42.93
CA GLU A 429 -45.56 -10.48 44.27
C GLU A 429 -46.27 -9.11 44.32
N GLU A 430 -45.93 -8.17 43.44
CA GLU A 430 -46.59 -6.84 43.35
C GLU A 430 -47.90 -6.83 42.54
N VAL A 431 -48.27 -7.93 41.86
CA VAL A 431 -49.58 -8.01 41.18
C VAL A 431 -50.69 -8.17 42.22
N PRO A 432 -51.64 -7.21 42.35
CA PRO A 432 -52.71 -7.34 43.33
C PRO A 432 -53.63 -8.51 42.94
N GLN A 433 -53.80 -9.48 43.83
CA GLN A 433 -54.91 -10.45 43.74
C GLN A 433 -56.25 -9.74 43.98
N LYS A 434 -56.73 -8.98 42.99
CA LYS A 434 -58.12 -8.53 42.94
C LYS A 434 -58.67 -8.77 41.54
N MET A 435 -59.42 -9.86 41.40
CA MET A 435 -60.36 -10.02 40.29
C MET A 435 -61.39 -8.87 40.33
N PRO A 436 -61.65 -8.16 39.23
CA PRO A 436 -62.76 -7.22 39.15
C PRO A 436 -64.09 -7.97 39.26
N GLY A 437 -64.94 -7.56 40.20
CA GLY A 437 -66.22 -8.19 40.51
C GLY A 437 -67.25 -8.14 39.37
N GLU A 438 -68.13 -9.15 39.36
CA GLU A 438 -69.24 -9.40 38.42
C GLU A 438 -70.41 -8.38 38.49
N ASP A 439 -70.20 -7.14 38.92
CA ASP A 439 -71.29 -6.17 39.17
C ASP A 439 -71.42 -5.04 38.13
N ALA A 440 -71.11 -5.32 36.86
CA ALA A 440 -71.34 -4.40 35.74
C ALA A 440 -72.45 -4.87 34.76
N PHE A 441 -73.24 -5.88 35.11
CA PHE A 441 -74.27 -6.45 34.22
C PHE A 441 -75.72 -6.29 34.71
N LYS A 442 -76.06 -5.28 35.52
CA LYS A 442 -77.46 -4.96 35.85
C LYS A 442 -77.72 -3.47 36.02
N ARG A 443 -77.71 -2.70 34.93
CA ARG A 443 -78.41 -1.39 34.88
C ARG A 443 -78.67 -0.87 33.47
N HIS A 444 -79.09 -1.73 32.55
CA HIS A 444 -79.70 -1.32 31.27
C HIS A 444 -80.86 -2.26 30.91
N LYS A 445 -81.90 -2.28 31.75
CA LYS A 445 -83.24 -2.80 31.40
C LYS A 445 -84.26 -2.34 32.44
N LYS A 446 -84.64 -1.07 32.35
CA LYS A 446 -85.95 -0.57 32.79
C LYS A 446 -86.20 0.80 32.15
N ASN A 447 -86.47 0.75 30.86
CA ASN A 447 -87.35 1.68 30.15
C ASN A 447 -87.88 0.95 28.92
N ARG A 448 -88.83 0.04 29.16
CA ARG A 448 -89.92 -0.36 28.26
C ARG A 448 -90.82 -1.38 28.95
N LYS A 449 -92.00 -0.88 29.34
CA LYS A 449 -93.24 -1.54 29.78
C LYS A 449 -93.23 -2.31 31.09
#